data_AF-A0A8J7H7N0-F1
#
_entry.id   AF-A0A8J7H7N0-F1
#
_cell.length_a   1.000
_cell.length_b   1.000
_cell.length_c   1.000
_cell.angle_alpha   90.00
_cell.angle_beta   90.00
_cell.angle_gamma   90.00
#
_symmetry.space_group_name_H-M   'P 1'
#
loop_
_entity.id
_entity.type
_entity.pdbx_description
1 polymer ?
#
loop_
_entity_poly.entity_id
_entity_poly.type
_entity_poly.pdbx_seq_one_letter_code
_entity_poly.pdbx_strand_id
1 'polypeptide(L)'
;MRKDWLWVGIVTLMLAACTTTEAPRAPITPTSAYNGPVEEIGGAEPRYEPYNPSTLQNYTIKGKTYKVIQNAQNFSEVSLATWYGAEANGNRTSIGEIFDPNAITAAHPTLPLPSYVRVTNLSNGRLLVVRVNDRGPYTPGRIIDLSKAAGDRLNISNFTKVKVEAIVVAPDGTLSGPGTIGTTVAKESFALPDRPNLGASGLGTPVMETSAPAAIASRPVSNNALSVQNNSDMPASSTSASPSGFLGAPTALRSGVLEDTHAATPVTSGPATTAARPLAVTPAATPIGNSNGRYLVQVGALSDPQRAQTWLKSLIERFHVTGKVTPSNWLYRVQLGPFQNLQQATELQQRLATEAQQHAFVTAADAQ
;
A
#
# COMPACT_ATOMS: atom_id res chain seq x y z
N MET A 1 71.94 45.62 11.40
CA MET A 1 71.52 44.22 11.67
C MET A 1 70.72 44.20 12.97
N ARG A 2 69.56 43.52 12.99
CA ARG A 2 68.59 43.38 14.11
C ARG A 2 67.46 44.42 14.20
N LYS A 3 66.44 44.32 13.32
CA LYS A 3 65.05 44.69 13.72
C LYS A 3 63.90 44.17 12.85
N ASP A 4 64.10 43.19 11.96
CA ASP A 4 63.03 42.75 11.06
C ASP A 4 62.46 41.36 11.37
N TRP A 5 62.81 40.78 12.52
CA TRP A 5 62.47 39.38 12.85
C TRP A 5 61.47 39.21 14.02
N LEU A 6 60.78 40.28 14.42
CA LEU A 6 59.74 40.21 15.45
C LEU A 6 58.31 40.32 14.93
N TRP A 7 58.11 40.75 13.68
CA TRP A 7 56.76 40.89 13.11
C TRP A 7 56.22 39.63 12.42
N VAL A 8 57.08 38.70 12.01
CA VAL A 8 56.65 37.46 11.33
C VAL A 8 56.04 36.45 12.30
N GLY A 9 56.44 36.48 13.59
CA GLY A 9 55.95 35.52 14.60
C GLY A 9 54.52 35.76 15.09
N ILE A 10 54.01 37.00 15.03
CA ILE A 10 52.67 37.34 15.55
C ILE A 10 51.57 37.04 14.52
N VAL A 11 51.88 37.06 13.22
CA VAL A 11 50.90 36.74 12.17
C VAL A 11 50.70 35.23 12.01
N THR A 12 51.68 34.40 12.36
CA THR A 12 51.56 32.93 12.30
C THR A 12 50.78 32.32 13.47
N LEU A 13 50.59 33.05 14.58
CA LEU A 13 49.86 32.54 15.74
C LEU A 13 48.33 32.73 15.64
N MET A 14 47.83 33.49 14.66
CA MET A 14 46.39 33.78 14.49
C MET A 14 45.67 32.91 13.45
N LEU A 15 46.35 31.92 12.83
CA LEU A 15 45.73 31.00 11.86
C LEU A 15 45.38 29.60 12.42
N ALA A 16 45.56 29.36 13.73
CA ALA A 16 45.35 28.04 14.33
C ALA A 16 44.06 27.89 15.16
N ALA A 17 43.02 28.68 14.87
CA ALA A 17 41.76 28.65 15.62
C ALA A 17 40.52 28.50 14.72
N CYS A 18 40.52 27.47 13.86
CA CYS A 18 39.31 26.93 13.25
C CYS A 18 39.42 25.40 13.14
N THR A 19 39.50 24.71 14.29
CA THR A 19 39.19 23.28 14.30
C THR A 19 37.69 23.17 14.54
N THR A 20 36.92 22.97 13.47
CA THR A 20 35.55 22.49 13.58
C THR A 20 35.60 21.17 14.32
N THR A 21 35.16 21.18 15.58
CA THR A 21 34.89 19.97 16.33
C THR A 21 33.65 19.34 15.70
N GLU A 22 33.88 18.47 14.72
CA GLU A 22 32.86 17.57 14.23
C GLU A 22 32.48 16.65 15.40
N ALA A 23 31.33 16.93 16.01
CA ALA A 23 30.80 16.09 17.08
C ALA A 23 30.83 14.63 16.58
N PRO A 24 31.35 13.67 17.38
CA PRO A 24 31.36 12.28 16.97
C PRO A 24 29.93 11.89 16.61
N ARG A 25 29.70 11.62 15.32
CA ARG A 25 28.44 11.07 14.86
C ARG A 25 28.24 9.81 15.67
N ALA A 26 27.22 9.81 16.54
CA ALA A 26 26.87 8.64 17.33
C ALA A 26 26.88 7.43 16.38
N PRO A 27 27.53 6.31 16.76
CA PRO A 27 27.50 5.11 15.94
C PRO A 27 26.04 4.82 15.66
N ILE A 28 25.68 4.83 14.37
CA ILE A 28 24.39 4.36 13.89
C ILE A 28 24.27 2.92 14.39
N THR A 29 23.58 2.74 15.50
CA THR A 29 23.23 1.43 16.02
C THR A 29 22.55 0.70 14.87
N PRO A 30 23.01 -0.49 14.47
CA PRO A 30 22.35 -1.26 13.44
C PRO A 30 20.91 -1.44 13.88
N THR A 31 20.00 -0.78 13.16
CA THR A 31 18.56 -1.01 13.30
C THR A 31 18.38 -2.51 13.16
N SER A 32 17.86 -3.17 14.20
CA SER A 32 17.63 -4.63 14.17
C SER A 32 17.00 -4.97 12.84
N ALA A 33 17.65 -5.86 12.08
CA ALA A 33 17.07 -6.41 10.88
C ALA A 33 15.69 -6.94 11.24
N TYR A 34 14.66 -6.49 10.53
CA TYR A 34 13.31 -6.99 10.72
C TYR A 34 13.33 -8.52 10.58
N ASN A 35 12.94 -9.23 11.65
CA ASN A 35 12.93 -10.70 11.72
C ASN A 35 11.52 -11.29 11.52
N GLY A 36 10.56 -10.49 11.06
CA GLY A 36 9.21 -10.95 10.77
C GLY A 36 9.06 -11.50 9.35
N PRO A 37 7.84 -11.93 8.96
CA PRO A 37 7.58 -12.42 7.62
C PRO A 37 7.73 -11.31 6.57
N VAL A 38 8.37 -11.64 5.45
CA VAL A 38 8.46 -10.76 4.29
C VAL A 38 7.12 -10.81 3.55
N GLU A 39 6.49 -9.66 3.37
CA GLU A 39 5.18 -9.52 2.72
C GLU A 39 5.35 -8.80 1.38
N GLU A 40 5.10 -9.51 0.28
CA GLU A 40 5.02 -8.89 -1.04
C GLU A 40 3.64 -8.29 -1.27
N ILE A 41 3.63 -7.00 -1.60
CA ILE A 41 2.41 -6.24 -1.83
C ILE A 41 2.30 -5.96 -3.33
N GLY A 42 1.07 -5.94 -3.85
CA GLY A 42 0.80 -5.61 -5.25
C GLY A 42 1.56 -4.37 -5.72
N GLY A 43 2.48 -4.59 -6.66
CA GLY A 43 3.36 -3.58 -7.24
C GLY A 43 3.10 -3.37 -8.73
N ALA A 44 4.04 -2.69 -9.40
CA ALA A 44 4.06 -2.57 -10.85
C ALA A 44 4.50 -3.90 -11.48
N GLU A 45 3.85 -4.31 -12.58
CA GLU A 45 4.28 -5.44 -13.38
C GLU A 45 5.52 -5.06 -14.22
N PRO A 46 6.67 -5.74 -14.06
CA PRO A 46 7.83 -5.53 -14.92
C PRO A 46 7.53 -5.92 -16.35
N ARG A 47 7.77 -5.00 -17.29
CA ARG A 47 7.73 -5.26 -18.72
C ARG A 47 8.94 -4.63 -19.39
N TYR A 48 9.28 -5.14 -20.57
CA TYR A 48 10.36 -4.55 -21.34
C TYR A 48 9.96 -3.14 -21.80
N GLU A 49 10.76 -2.16 -21.43
CA GLU A 49 10.65 -0.79 -21.92
C GLU A 49 12.04 -0.30 -22.32
N PRO A 50 12.24 0.18 -23.57
CA PRO A 50 13.52 0.70 -23.99
C PRO A 50 13.87 1.97 -23.18
N TYR A 51 15.15 2.12 -22.84
CA TYR A 51 15.61 3.31 -22.14
C TYR A 51 15.40 4.57 -22.97
N ASN A 52 15.03 5.66 -22.29
CA ASN A 52 14.90 6.96 -22.91
C ASN A 52 16.31 7.56 -23.14
N PRO A 53 16.75 7.73 -24.40
CA PRO A 53 18.11 8.15 -24.72
C PRO A 53 18.47 9.54 -24.17
N SER A 54 17.49 10.43 -23.99
CA SER A 54 17.72 11.77 -23.43
C SER A 54 18.11 11.73 -21.94
N THR A 55 17.83 10.63 -21.25
CA THR A 55 18.06 10.49 -19.80
C THR A 55 19.32 9.69 -19.45
N LEU A 56 20.02 9.12 -20.45
CA LEU A 56 21.19 8.27 -20.23
C LEU A 56 22.49 9.04 -19.96
N GLN A 57 22.46 10.36 -20.14
CA GLN A 57 23.63 11.21 -19.94
C GLN A 57 23.80 11.58 -18.47
N ASN A 58 25.06 11.70 -18.05
CA ASN A 58 25.40 12.26 -16.75
C ASN A 58 24.93 13.72 -16.68
N TYR A 59 24.49 14.15 -15.49
CA TYR A 59 23.92 15.47 -15.31
C TYR A 59 24.34 16.09 -13.98
N THR A 60 24.20 17.40 -13.86
CA THR A 60 24.61 18.14 -12.66
C THR A 60 23.43 18.95 -12.13
N ILE A 61 23.15 18.80 -10.84
CA ILE A 61 22.11 19.57 -10.13
C ILE A 61 22.78 20.25 -8.94
N LYS A 62 22.63 21.58 -8.83
CA LYS A 62 23.16 22.38 -7.73
C LYS A 62 24.65 22.11 -7.43
N GLY A 63 25.47 21.94 -8.48
CA GLY A 63 26.91 21.68 -8.38
C GLY A 63 27.30 20.22 -8.07
N LYS A 64 26.34 19.32 -7.83
CA LYS A 64 26.60 17.88 -7.65
C LYS A 64 26.35 17.13 -8.96
N THR A 65 27.36 16.42 -9.44
CA THR A 65 27.27 15.57 -10.63
C THR A 65 26.76 14.18 -10.28
N TYR A 66 25.78 13.70 -11.03
CA TYR A 66 25.20 12.36 -10.95
C TYR A 66 25.63 11.55 -12.17
N LYS A 67 26.24 10.39 -11.91
CA LYS A 67 26.67 9.45 -12.95
C LYS A 67 25.57 8.43 -13.20
N VAL A 68 24.99 8.43 -14.39
CA VAL A 68 23.92 7.49 -14.75
C VAL A 68 24.52 6.11 -14.98
N ILE A 69 23.93 5.12 -14.32
CA ILE A 69 24.27 3.71 -14.42
C ILE A 69 23.77 3.21 -15.77
N GLN A 70 24.69 2.73 -16.60
CA GLN A 70 24.37 2.20 -17.93
C GLN A 70 23.92 0.73 -17.87
N ASN A 71 24.38 -0.02 -16.87
CA ASN A 71 24.02 -1.41 -16.66
C ASN A 71 23.55 -1.63 -15.21
N ALA A 72 22.24 -1.80 -15.04
CA ALA A 72 21.61 -1.98 -13.73
C ALA A 72 21.53 -3.45 -13.28
N GLN A 73 22.07 -4.42 -14.04
CA GLN A 73 21.93 -5.86 -13.80
C GLN A 73 22.21 -6.29 -12.35
N ASN A 74 23.21 -5.68 -11.71
CA ASN A 74 23.66 -6.02 -10.36
C ASN A 74 23.37 -4.91 -9.35
N PHE A 75 22.51 -3.94 -9.69
CA PHE A 75 22.24 -2.82 -8.79
C PHE A 75 21.44 -3.26 -7.58
N SER A 76 22.02 -3.04 -6.40
CA SER A 76 21.38 -3.21 -5.10
C SER A 76 21.95 -2.18 -4.14
N GLU A 77 21.10 -1.33 -3.57
CA GLU A 77 21.52 -0.29 -2.63
C GLU A 77 20.56 -0.22 -1.43
N VAL A 78 21.12 0.04 -0.25
CA VAL A 78 20.34 0.28 0.98
C VAL A 78 20.54 1.73 1.41
N SER A 79 19.44 2.48 1.46
CA SER A 79 19.47 3.88 1.87
C SER A 79 18.08 4.36 2.28
N LEU A 80 17.90 5.66 2.46
CA LEU A 80 16.60 6.22 2.86
C LEU A 80 15.70 6.42 1.65
N ALA A 81 14.43 6.07 1.82
CA ALA A 81 13.34 6.43 0.91
C ALA A 81 12.59 7.64 1.44
N THR A 82 12.06 8.43 0.50
CA THR A 82 10.90 9.30 0.76
C THR A 82 9.82 9.05 -0.28
N TRP A 83 8.75 9.83 -0.21
CA TRP A 83 7.71 9.84 -1.22
C TRP A 83 7.39 11.27 -1.62
N TYR A 84 6.91 11.47 -2.85
CA TYR A 84 6.60 12.78 -3.41
C TYR A 84 5.41 13.44 -2.72
N GLY A 85 5.54 14.71 -2.35
CA GLY A 85 4.42 15.51 -1.87
C GLY A 85 3.36 15.76 -2.96
N ALA A 86 2.15 16.18 -2.55
CA ALA A 86 1.02 16.42 -3.44
C ALA A 86 1.30 17.49 -4.51
N GLU A 87 2.25 18.38 -4.25
CA GLU A 87 2.72 19.44 -5.17
C GLU A 87 3.37 18.92 -6.45
N ALA A 88 3.77 17.64 -6.49
CA ALA A 88 4.32 17.02 -7.69
C ALA A 88 3.25 16.68 -8.74
N ASN A 89 1.98 16.59 -8.33
CA ASN A 89 0.88 16.15 -9.19
C ASN A 89 0.75 17.03 -10.45
N GLY A 90 0.76 16.39 -11.63
CA GLY A 90 0.67 17.10 -12.91
C GLY A 90 2.00 17.60 -13.49
N ASN A 91 3.11 17.53 -12.73
CA ASN A 91 4.44 17.88 -13.26
C ASN A 91 4.93 16.81 -14.24
N ARG A 92 5.85 17.19 -15.13
CA ARG A 92 6.50 16.24 -16.03
C ARG A 92 7.66 15.54 -15.33
N THR A 93 7.69 14.22 -15.43
CA THR A 93 8.83 13.38 -15.06
C THR A 93 9.99 13.60 -16.04
N SER A 94 11.16 13.07 -15.69
CA SER A 94 12.37 13.17 -16.50
C SER A 94 12.28 12.45 -17.86
N ILE A 95 11.38 11.46 -18.00
CA ILE A 95 11.07 10.86 -19.31
C ILE A 95 9.91 11.55 -20.04
N GLY A 96 9.33 12.61 -19.46
CA GLY A 96 8.30 13.45 -20.08
C GLY A 96 6.85 13.07 -19.77
N GLU A 97 6.61 11.98 -19.06
CA GLU A 97 5.27 11.56 -18.61
C GLU A 97 4.72 12.53 -17.55
N ILE A 98 3.40 12.67 -17.46
CA ILE A 98 2.74 13.39 -16.37
C ILE A 98 2.83 12.53 -15.10
N PHE A 99 3.34 13.11 -14.01
CA PHE A 99 3.39 12.46 -12.72
C PHE A 99 1.98 12.27 -12.14
N ASP A 100 1.66 11.02 -11.80
CA ASP A 100 0.45 10.62 -11.09
C ASP A 100 0.83 10.07 -9.71
N PRO A 101 0.40 10.70 -8.60
CA PRO A 101 0.67 10.21 -7.25
C PRO A 101 0.02 8.86 -6.93
N ASN A 102 -0.98 8.43 -7.72
CA ASN A 102 -1.68 7.15 -7.53
C ASN A 102 -1.05 5.98 -8.30
N ALA A 103 -0.14 6.26 -9.25
CA ALA A 103 0.59 5.22 -9.97
C ALA A 103 1.65 4.56 -9.10
N ILE A 104 2.09 3.34 -9.42
CA ILE A 104 3.17 2.63 -8.70
C ILE A 104 4.52 2.97 -9.33
N THR A 105 4.97 4.20 -9.11
CA THR A 105 6.16 4.79 -9.73
C THR A 105 7.14 5.37 -8.70
N ALA A 106 8.36 5.68 -9.15
CA ALA A 106 9.40 6.29 -8.32
C ALA A 106 10.40 7.14 -9.13
N ALA A 107 11.19 7.95 -8.44
CA ALA A 107 12.42 8.54 -8.94
C ALA A 107 13.66 7.89 -8.35
N HIS A 108 14.70 7.83 -9.18
CA HIS A 108 16.05 7.45 -8.76
C HIS A 108 17.10 8.37 -9.41
N PRO A 109 18.17 8.78 -8.70
CA PRO A 109 19.12 9.76 -9.22
C PRO A 109 19.99 9.21 -10.35
N THR A 110 20.26 7.91 -10.37
CA THR A 110 21.29 7.33 -11.26
C THR A 110 20.84 6.10 -12.06
N LEU A 111 19.66 5.55 -11.84
CA LEU A 111 19.23 4.36 -12.60
C LEU A 111 18.88 4.77 -14.04
N PRO A 112 19.07 3.89 -15.03
CA PRO A 112 18.54 4.17 -16.36
C PRO A 112 17.01 4.30 -16.30
N LEU A 113 16.42 5.16 -17.13
CA LEU A 113 14.97 5.38 -17.15
C LEU A 113 14.39 4.96 -18.50
N PRO A 114 13.20 4.31 -18.52
CA PRO A 114 12.55 3.71 -17.36
C PRO A 114 13.34 2.50 -16.82
N SER A 115 13.14 2.16 -15.56
CA SER A 115 13.64 0.89 -14.98
C SER A 115 12.64 0.34 -13.97
N TYR A 116 12.79 -0.93 -13.61
CA TYR A 116 12.00 -1.55 -12.54
C TYR A 116 12.91 -1.87 -11.36
N VAL A 117 12.41 -1.62 -10.16
CA VAL A 117 13.12 -1.97 -8.94
C VAL A 117 12.16 -2.59 -7.94
N ARG A 118 12.66 -3.60 -7.23
CA ARG A 118 12.04 -4.03 -5.97
C ARG A 118 12.49 -3.11 -4.87
N VAL A 119 11.54 -2.61 -4.09
CA VAL A 119 11.79 -1.80 -2.90
C VAL A 119 11.32 -2.59 -1.69
N THR A 120 12.22 -2.87 -0.76
CA THR A 120 11.92 -3.55 0.50
C THR A 120 12.07 -2.56 1.65
N ASN A 121 11.00 -2.37 2.43
CA ASN A 121 11.07 -1.62 3.67
C ASN A 121 11.65 -2.50 4.78
N LEU A 122 12.86 -2.16 5.20
CA LEU A 122 13.63 -2.96 6.15
C LEU A 122 13.09 -2.91 7.58
N SER A 123 12.13 -2.02 7.87
CA SER A 123 11.52 -1.90 9.19
C SER A 123 10.31 -2.80 9.40
N ASN A 124 9.62 -3.20 8.31
CA ASN A 124 8.38 -3.97 8.38
C ASN A 124 8.34 -5.20 7.45
N GLY A 125 9.39 -5.44 6.66
CA GLY A 125 9.49 -6.59 5.76
C GLY A 125 8.60 -6.50 4.52
N ARG A 126 7.89 -5.38 4.32
CA ARG A 126 7.05 -5.17 3.14
C ARG A 126 7.93 -4.90 1.94
N LEU A 127 7.58 -5.49 0.81
CA LEU A 127 8.23 -5.20 -0.46
C LEU A 127 7.20 -5.02 -1.57
N LEU A 128 7.56 -4.23 -2.57
CA LEU A 128 6.79 -4.11 -3.80
C LEU A 128 7.71 -3.70 -4.96
N VAL A 129 7.28 -3.99 -6.18
CA VAL A 129 7.96 -3.53 -7.39
C VAL A 129 7.44 -2.16 -7.81
N VAL A 130 8.32 -1.23 -8.15
CA VAL A 130 7.97 0.07 -8.74
C VAL A 130 8.62 0.29 -10.09
N ARG A 131 7.96 1.06 -10.95
CA ARG A 131 8.55 1.60 -12.17
C ARG A 131 9.23 2.94 -11.88
N VAL A 132 10.53 3.02 -12.12
CA VAL A 132 11.31 4.25 -12.00
C VAL A 132 11.22 5.00 -13.33
N ASN A 133 10.60 6.17 -13.32
CA ASN A 133 10.41 7.02 -14.51
C ASN A 133 10.92 8.46 -14.34
N ASP A 134 11.45 8.80 -13.16
CA ASP A 134 11.90 10.16 -12.86
C ASP A 134 13.28 10.21 -12.18
N ARG A 135 13.86 11.41 -12.09
CA ARG A 135 15.17 11.70 -11.51
C ARG A 135 15.03 12.35 -10.14
N GLY A 136 15.94 12.01 -9.23
CA GLY A 136 15.93 12.42 -7.82
C GLY A 136 15.81 11.20 -6.91
N PRO A 137 15.75 11.36 -5.58
CA PRO A 137 15.89 12.61 -4.82
C PRO A 137 17.29 13.23 -4.94
N TYR A 138 17.36 14.55 -4.76
CA TYR A 138 18.63 15.29 -4.69
C TYR A 138 19.09 15.59 -3.26
N THR A 139 18.28 15.20 -2.28
CA THR A 139 18.59 15.34 -0.85
C THR A 139 19.62 14.30 -0.43
N PRO A 140 20.75 14.69 0.19
CA PRO A 140 21.76 13.74 0.64
C PRO A 140 21.19 12.65 1.56
N GLY A 141 21.65 11.42 1.37
CA GLY A 141 21.23 10.26 2.17
C GLY A 141 19.91 9.62 1.75
N ARG A 142 19.24 10.12 0.71
CA ARG A 142 18.07 9.49 0.11
C ARG A 142 18.41 8.92 -1.26
N ILE A 143 17.86 7.74 -1.58
CA ILE A 143 18.15 7.05 -2.85
C ILE A 143 16.94 6.94 -3.76
N ILE A 144 15.73 6.99 -3.20
CA ILE A 144 14.50 6.78 -3.95
C ILE A 144 13.37 7.65 -3.41
N ASP A 145 12.61 8.25 -4.32
CA ASP A 145 11.37 8.96 -4.02
C ASP A 145 10.21 8.18 -4.64
N LEU A 146 9.35 7.60 -3.80
CA LEU A 146 8.19 6.83 -4.23
C LEU A 146 7.00 7.75 -4.54
N SER A 147 6.09 7.31 -5.41
CA SER A 147 4.77 7.92 -5.48
C SER A 147 4.02 7.76 -4.14
N LYS A 148 2.96 8.55 -3.94
CA LYS A 148 2.13 8.43 -2.74
C LYS A 148 1.55 7.02 -2.60
N ALA A 149 0.98 6.46 -3.67
CA ALA A 149 0.41 5.11 -3.65
C ALA A 149 1.45 4.03 -3.34
N ALA A 150 2.65 4.11 -3.92
CA ALA A 150 3.73 3.16 -3.60
C ALA A 150 4.21 3.32 -2.15
N GLY A 151 4.36 4.55 -1.67
CA GLY A 151 4.76 4.84 -0.30
C GLY A 151 3.76 4.34 0.74
N ASP A 152 2.47 4.57 0.49
CA ASP A 152 1.36 4.11 1.34
C ASP A 152 1.32 2.58 1.41
N ARG A 153 1.41 1.88 0.26
CA ARG A 153 1.43 0.40 0.21
C ARG A 153 2.62 -0.16 0.99
N LEU A 154 3.81 0.39 0.77
CA LEU A 154 5.05 -0.03 1.45
C LEU A 154 5.09 0.39 2.93
N ASN A 155 4.12 1.21 3.37
CA ASN A 155 4.02 1.79 4.70
C ASN A 155 5.33 2.45 5.12
N ILE A 156 5.84 3.36 4.28
CA ILE A 156 7.02 4.16 4.60
C ILE A 156 6.64 5.48 5.26
N SER A 157 7.46 5.90 6.21
CA SER A 157 7.53 7.28 6.69
C SER A 157 8.66 8.04 6.01
N ASN A 158 8.72 9.36 6.22
CA ASN A 158 9.88 10.15 5.85
C ASN A 158 11.14 9.53 6.49
N PHE A 159 12.18 9.25 5.70
CA PHE A 159 13.43 8.64 6.16
C PHE A 159 13.33 7.14 6.51
N THR A 160 12.44 6.40 5.86
CA THR A 160 12.42 4.93 6.01
C THR A 160 13.61 4.31 5.31
N LYS A 161 14.34 3.43 6.01
CA LYS A 161 15.44 2.68 5.41
C LYS A 161 14.88 1.57 4.52
N VAL A 162 15.23 1.61 3.25
CA VAL A 162 14.79 0.63 2.25
C VAL A 162 15.99 -0.03 1.56
N LYS A 163 15.78 -1.24 1.06
CA LYS A 163 16.65 -1.88 0.07
C LYS A 163 16.02 -1.73 -1.31
N VAL A 164 16.77 -1.21 -2.26
CA VAL A 164 16.36 -1.03 -3.66
C VAL A 164 17.19 -1.98 -4.51
N GLU A 165 16.54 -2.86 -5.26
CA GLU A 165 17.17 -3.88 -6.08
C GLU A 165 16.61 -3.83 -7.50
N ALA A 166 17.48 -3.77 -8.50
CA ALA A 166 17.03 -3.68 -9.89
C ALA A 166 16.41 -4.99 -10.40
N ILE A 167 15.39 -4.82 -11.24
CA ILE A 167 14.78 -5.86 -12.08
C ILE A 167 15.04 -5.44 -13.53
N VAL A 168 15.85 -6.23 -14.24
CA VAL A 168 16.11 -6.05 -15.67
C VAL A 168 15.17 -6.96 -16.43
N VAL A 169 14.36 -6.36 -17.30
CA VAL A 169 13.47 -7.06 -18.23
C VAL A 169 14.15 -7.05 -19.60
N ALA A 170 14.39 -8.21 -20.19
CA ALA A 170 14.91 -8.31 -21.55
C ALA A 170 13.78 -8.23 -22.60
N PRO A 171 14.09 -7.99 -23.88
CA PRO A 171 13.07 -7.88 -24.94
C PRO A 171 12.16 -9.11 -25.10
N ASP A 172 12.65 -10.29 -24.71
CA ASP A 172 11.90 -11.55 -24.71
C ASP A 172 11.03 -11.74 -23.45
N GLY A 173 11.01 -10.75 -22.56
CA GLY A 173 10.27 -10.77 -21.29
C GLY A 173 11.00 -11.50 -20.16
N THR A 174 12.22 -12.00 -20.38
CA THR A 174 12.98 -12.64 -19.30
C THR A 174 13.36 -11.61 -18.23
N LEU A 175 13.17 -12.01 -16.96
CA LEU A 175 13.45 -11.17 -15.80
C LEU A 175 14.77 -11.59 -15.17
N SER A 176 15.60 -10.62 -14.80
CA SER A 176 16.89 -10.86 -14.17
C SER A 176 17.28 -9.72 -13.21
N GLY A 177 18.38 -9.92 -12.47
CA GLY A 177 18.87 -8.99 -11.46
C GLY A 177 18.42 -9.35 -10.04
N PRO A 178 18.97 -8.68 -9.01
CA PRO A 178 18.73 -9.03 -7.62
C PRO A 178 17.27 -8.86 -7.19
N GLY A 179 16.54 -7.96 -7.85
CA GLY A 179 15.14 -7.67 -7.52
C GLY A 179 14.15 -8.74 -7.96
N THR A 180 14.57 -9.79 -8.67
CA THR A 180 13.67 -10.91 -9.06
C THR A 180 13.58 -11.99 -7.99
N ILE A 181 14.56 -12.06 -7.08
CA ILE A 181 14.69 -13.16 -6.11
C ILE A 181 13.65 -13.00 -5.00
N GLY A 182 12.57 -13.77 -5.02
CA GLY A 182 11.48 -13.67 -4.03
C GLY A 182 10.46 -12.58 -4.38
N THR A 183 10.40 -12.21 -5.66
CA THR A 183 9.36 -11.35 -6.23
C THR A 183 8.41 -12.24 -7.01
N THR A 184 7.24 -12.46 -6.45
CA THR A 184 6.08 -13.03 -7.11
C THR A 184 5.58 -11.94 -8.04
N VAL A 185 6.10 -11.91 -9.26
CA VAL A 185 5.53 -11.06 -10.30
C VAL A 185 4.09 -11.53 -10.48
N ALA A 186 3.18 -10.82 -9.81
CA ALA A 186 1.76 -10.97 -9.99
C ALA A 186 1.53 -10.60 -11.45
N LYS A 187 1.49 -11.61 -12.32
CA LYS A 187 0.72 -11.50 -13.55
C LYS A 187 -0.66 -11.13 -13.03
N GLU A 188 -1.07 -9.87 -13.19
CA GLU A 188 -2.46 -9.51 -12.98
C GLU A 188 -3.25 -10.27 -14.05
N SER A 189 -3.55 -11.53 -13.76
CA SER A 189 -4.49 -12.30 -14.53
C SER A 189 -5.85 -11.69 -14.22
N PHE A 190 -6.19 -10.63 -14.97
CA PHE A 190 -7.56 -10.17 -15.17
C PHE A 190 -8.42 -11.22 -15.89
N ALA A 191 -7.88 -12.41 -16.17
CA ALA A 191 -8.67 -13.56 -16.55
C ALA A 191 -9.66 -13.84 -15.40
N LEU A 192 -10.94 -13.55 -15.66
CA LEU A 192 -12.00 -14.06 -14.80
C LEU A 192 -11.80 -15.57 -14.66
N PRO A 193 -11.98 -16.14 -13.46
CA PRO A 193 -11.96 -17.60 -13.31
C PRO A 193 -12.93 -18.22 -14.31
N ASP A 194 -12.57 -19.39 -14.85
CA ASP A 194 -13.46 -20.15 -15.72
C ASP A 194 -14.84 -20.24 -15.06
N ARG A 195 -15.90 -19.97 -15.84
CA ARG A 195 -17.27 -20.03 -15.33
C ARG A 195 -17.48 -21.40 -14.69
N PRO A 196 -17.99 -21.49 -13.45
CA PRO A 196 -18.25 -22.76 -12.80
C PRO A 196 -19.10 -23.64 -13.73
N ASN A 197 -18.58 -24.82 -14.07
CA ASN A 197 -19.33 -25.81 -14.85
C ASN A 197 -20.43 -26.36 -13.94
N LEU A 198 -21.62 -25.76 -14.01
CA LEU A 198 -22.86 -26.30 -13.40
C LEU A 198 -23.44 -27.46 -14.23
N GLY A 199 -22.57 -28.18 -14.96
CA GLY A 199 -22.93 -29.32 -15.78
C GLY A 199 -23.36 -30.48 -14.91
N ALA A 200 -24.68 -30.64 -14.80
CA ALA A 200 -25.43 -31.85 -14.50
C ALA A 200 -24.57 -33.04 -14.02
N SER A 201 -24.30 -33.08 -12.72
CA SER A 201 -23.91 -34.32 -12.06
C SER A 201 -24.58 -34.36 -10.70
N GLY A 202 -25.61 -35.18 -10.61
CA GLY A 202 -26.23 -35.57 -9.34
C GLY A 202 -27.60 -34.96 -9.08
N LEU A 203 -28.60 -35.28 -9.90
CA LEU A 203 -29.89 -35.75 -9.38
C LEU A 203 -30.61 -36.47 -10.54
N GLY A 204 -30.84 -37.76 -10.35
CA GLY A 204 -31.21 -38.68 -11.43
C GLY A 204 -32.64 -38.54 -11.92
N THR A 205 -32.78 -38.77 -13.23
CA THR A 205 -33.94 -39.39 -13.87
C THR A 205 -33.42 -40.16 -15.10
N PRO A 206 -33.83 -41.42 -15.33
CA PRO A 206 -33.39 -42.19 -16.50
C PRO A 206 -34.30 -41.93 -17.71
N VAL A 207 -33.94 -42.57 -18.84
CA VAL A 207 -34.56 -42.63 -20.19
C VAL A 207 -34.25 -41.46 -21.13
N MET A 208 -33.88 -41.64 -22.40
CA MET A 208 -33.85 -42.81 -23.31
C MET A 208 -32.83 -42.54 -24.42
N GLU A 209 -32.21 -43.60 -24.91
CA GLU A 209 -31.25 -43.63 -26.02
C GLU A 209 -31.94 -43.31 -27.35
N THR A 210 -31.39 -42.35 -28.12
CA THR A 210 -31.67 -42.23 -29.55
C THR A 210 -30.39 -41.79 -30.28
N SER A 211 -29.87 -42.77 -31.02
CA SER A 211 -29.07 -42.73 -32.24
C SER A 211 -28.52 -41.39 -32.73
N ALA A 212 -27.20 -41.38 -32.96
CA ALA A 212 -26.45 -40.36 -33.70
C ALA A 212 -27.03 -40.05 -35.09
N PRO A 213 -26.67 -38.88 -35.65
CA PRO A 213 -25.97 -38.94 -36.92
C PRO A 213 -24.70 -38.07 -37.00
N ALA A 214 -23.72 -38.68 -37.66
CA ALA A 214 -22.67 -38.16 -38.53
C ALA A 214 -22.19 -36.69 -38.42
N ALA A 215 -20.87 -36.58 -38.35
CA ALA A 215 -20.07 -35.37 -38.55
C ALA A 215 -20.47 -34.56 -39.80
N ILE A 216 -20.62 -33.24 -39.62
CA ILE A 216 -20.63 -32.28 -40.71
C ILE A 216 -19.38 -31.42 -40.59
N ALA A 217 -18.54 -31.53 -41.61
CA ALA A 217 -17.32 -30.76 -41.79
C ALA A 217 -17.62 -29.27 -41.97
N SER A 218 -16.83 -28.45 -41.28
CA SER A 218 -16.66 -27.02 -41.48
C SER A 218 -16.30 -26.68 -42.93
N ARG A 219 -16.97 -25.68 -43.53
CA ARG A 219 -16.48 -24.93 -44.70
C ARG A 219 -16.28 -23.47 -44.32
N PRO A 220 -15.12 -22.84 -44.64
CA PRO A 220 -14.88 -21.43 -44.39
C PRO A 220 -15.68 -20.55 -45.37
N VAL A 221 -16.23 -19.44 -44.87
CA VAL A 221 -16.88 -18.40 -45.68
C VAL A 221 -15.80 -17.44 -46.20
N SER A 222 -15.67 -17.35 -47.52
CA SER A 222 -14.80 -16.36 -48.19
C SER A 222 -15.55 -15.05 -48.43
N ASN A 223 -14.97 -13.93 -47.97
CA ASN A 223 -15.45 -12.57 -48.22
C ASN A 223 -15.08 -12.10 -49.63
N ASN A 224 -15.81 -12.58 -50.64
CA ASN A 224 -15.66 -12.05 -52.00
C ASN A 224 -17.03 -11.85 -52.65
N ALA A 225 -17.72 -10.78 -52.24
CA ALA A 225 -18.86 -10.20 -52.95
C ALA A 225 -19.07 -8.74 -52.50
N LEU A 226 -18.10 -7.86 -52.81
CA LEU A 226 -18.31 -6.41 -52.83
C LEU A 226 -18.32 -5.99 -54.31
N SER A 227 -19.51 -5.97 -54.91
CA SER A 227 -19.74 -5.28 -56.18
C SER A 227 -20.26 -3.88 -55.91
N VAL A 228 -19.44 -2.89 -56.22
CA VAL A 228 -19.78 -1.47 -56.28
C VAL A 228 -20.71 -1.26 -57.47
N GLN A 229 -21.91 -0.74 -57.24
CA GLN A 229 -22.78 -0.23 -58.30
C GLN A 229 -23.17 1.21 -57.98
N ASN A 230 -22.49 2.15 -58.63
CA ASN A 230 -22.95 3.51 -58.84
C ASN A 230 -24.16 3.47 -59.78
N ASN A 231 -25.19 4.27 -59.49
CA ASN A 231 -25.94 4.97 -60.52
C ASN A 231 -26.65 6.18 -59.93
N SER A 232 -26.29 7.33 -60.49
CA SER A 232 -26.95 8.63 -60.49
C SER A 232 -28.39 8.53 -61.03
N ASP A 233 -29.33 9.27 -60.44
CA ASP A 233 -30.15 10.26 -61.16
C ASP A 233 -31.16 10.95 -60.21
N MET A 234 -31.17 12.27 -60.26
CA MET A 234 -32.19 13.19 -59.72
C MET A 234 -33.16 13.57 -60.84
N PRO A 235 -34.42 13.95 -60.52
CA PRO A 235 -34.77 15.35 -60.73
C PRO A 235 -35.64 15.97 -59.62
N ALA A 236 -35.79 17.29 -59.73
CA ALA A 236 -36.13 18.27 -58.69
C ALA A 236 -37.62 18.60 -58.51
N SER A 237 -37.87 19.40 -57.44
CA SER A 237 -39.00 20.31 -57.14
C SER A 237 -40.34 19.65 -56.74
N SER A 238 -41.09 20.07 -55.70
CA SER A 238 -41.45 21.45 -55.32
C SER A 238 -42.14 21.56 -53.93
N THR A 239 -41.84 22.63 -53.18
CA THR A 239 -42.72 23.43 -52.29
C THR A 239 -43.47 22.82 -51.08
N SER A 240 -43.16 23.32 -49.86
CA SER A 240 -44.02 24.21 -49.04
C SER A 240 -43.97 23.98 -47.51
N ALA A 241 -43.95 25.11 -46.79
CA ALA A 241 -44.38 25.35 -45.40
C ALA A 241 -43.53 24.88 -44.19
N SER A 242 -43.00 25.87 -43.47
CA SER A 242 -42.91 25.92 -41.99
C SER A 242 -43.95 26.95 -41.49
N PRO A 243 -44.23 27.16 -40.18
CA PRO A 243 -43.89 26.42 -38.95
C PRO A 243 -45.13 26.19 -38.03
N SER A 244 -44.90 25.64 -36.82
CA SER A 244 -45.75 25.68 -35.59
C SER A 244 -46.51 24.40 -35.20
N GLY A 245 -46.18 23.90 -34.00
CA GLY A 245 -47.16 23.67 -32.93
C GLY A 245 -48.07 22.42 -32.95
N PHE A 246 -47.82 21.58 -31.94
CA PHE A 246 -48.83 21.03 -31.00
C PHE A 246 -49.61 19.75 -31.35
N LEU A 247 -49.97 19.05 -30.27
CA LEU A 247 -50.83 17.86 -30.08
C LEU A 247 -50.11 16.50 -30.20
N GLY A 248 -50.10 15.63 -29.19
CA GLY A 248 -50.75 15.68 -27.90
C GLY A 248 -50.51 14.36 -27.15
N ALA A 249 -50.13 14.47 -25.89
CA ALA A 249 -50.46 13.45 -24.89
C ALA A 249 -51.77 13.88 -24.20
N PRO A 250 -52.57 12.92 -23.71
CA PRO A 250 -53.36 13.12 -22.50
C PRO A 250 -52.80 12.24 -21.38
N THR A 251 -52.31 12.82 -20.28
CA THR A 251 -53.08 13.25 -19.07
C THR A 251 -53.25 12.07 -18.10
N ALA A 252 -52.48 12.00 -17.00
CA ALA A 252 -52.62 12.68 -15.68
C ALA A 252 -53.57 11.91 -14.74
N LEU A 253 -53.33 11.81 -13.42
CA LEU A 253 -53.41 12.86 -12.40
C LEU A 253 -52.81 12.30 -11.07
N ARG A 254 -51.90 13.02 -10.38
CA ARG A 254 -52.07 13.90 -9.19
C ARG A 254 -52.46 13.16 -7.89
N SER A 255 -52.14 13.61 -6.67
CA SER A 255 -51.44 14.76 -6.05
C SER A 255 -51.22 14.34 -4.59
N GLY A 256 -50.12 14.63 -3.90
CA GLY A 256 -49.73 15.93 -3.31
C GLY A 256 -49.10 15.63 -1.92
N VAL A 257 -47.95 16.21 -1.55
CA VAL A 257 -47.78 17.55 -0.90
C VAL A 257 -48.16 17.46 0.60
N LEU A 258 -47.38 17.86 1.64
CA LEU A 258 -46.12 18.60 1.81
C LEU A 258 -45.59 18.40 3.27
N GLU A 259 -44.27 18.61 3.44
CA GLU A 259 -43.53 19.35 4.49
C GLU A 259 -43.54 19.00 6.00
N ASP A 260 -42.29 18.91 6.50
CA ASP A 260 -41.65 19.46 7.72
C ASP A 260 -42.40 19.58 9.06
N THR A 261 -41.73 19.16 10.16
CA THR A 261 -41.18 20.03 11.24
C THR A 261 -40.81 19.23 12.51
N HIS A 262 -39.81 19.76 13.23
CA HIS A 262 -39.15 19.42 14.50
C HIS A 262 -39.97 18.88 15.70
N ALA A 263 -39.26 18.02 16.47
CA ALA A 263 -39.07 17.98 17.94
C ALA A 263 -40.19 17.68 18.96
N ALA A 264 -39.72 17.01 20.03
CA ALA A 264 -40.21 16.92 21.41
C ALA A 264 -41.08 15.71 21.85
N THR A 265 -40.50 14.93 22.77
CA THR A 265 -41.13 14.11 23.85
C THR A 265 -42.17 14.92 24.65
N PRO A 266 -43.17 14.36 25.40
CA PRO A 266 -42.93 13.37 26.49
C PRO A 266 -44.12 12.42 26.86
N VAL A 267 -43.92 11.72 27.99
CA VAL A 267 -44.86 11.05 28.94
C VAL A 267 -45.58 9.75 28.52
N THR A 268 -45.93 8.77 29.36
CA THR A 268 -45.62 8.26 30.72
C THR A 268 -46.59 7.07 30.95
N SER A 269 -46.24 6.12 31.83
CA SER A 269 -47.06 5.07 32.51
C SER A 269 -47.46 3.84 31.68
N GLY A 270 -47.37 2.58 32.16
CA GLY A 270 -47.23 2.02 33.51
C GLY A 270 -47.08 0.48 33.44
N PRO A 271 -47.33 -0.31 34.52
CA PRO A 271 -46.27 -1.10 35.17
C PRO A 271 -46.34 -2.65 35.05
N ALA A 272 -45.20 -3.26 35.37
CA ALA A 272 -44.93 -4.54 36.07
C ALA A 272 -45.82 -5.79 35.85
N THR A 273 -45.19 -6.94 35.55
CA THR A 273 -45.06 -8.10 36.46
C THR A 273 -44.46 -9.33 35.74
N THR A 274 -43.27 -9.71 36.21
CA THR A 274 -42.77 -11.05 36.60
C THR A 274 -43.06 -12.32 35.78
N ALA A 275 -41.97 -13.12 35.68
CA ALA A 275 -41.88 -14.58 35.57
C ALA A 275 -41.78 -15.19 34.16
N ALA A 276 -40.58 -15.64 33.78
CA ALA A 276 -40.22 -17.06 33.87
C ALA A 276 -38.80 -17.31 33.33
N ARG A 277 -38.02 -18.05 34.13
CA ARG A 277 -36.72 -18.65 33.80
C ARG A 277 -36.96 -20.02 33.13
N PRO A 278 -36.08 -20.47 32.23
CA PRO A 278 -35.19 -21.59 32.55
C PRO A 278 -33.72 -21.19 32.28
N LEU A 279 -32.75 -21.44 33.18
CA LEU A 279 -31.93 -22.67 33.23
C LEU A 279 -31.41 -23.06 31.84
N ALA A 280 -30.13 -23.23 31.53
CA ALA A 280 -28.85 -23.01 32.18
C ALA A 280 -27.81 -23.31 31.07
N VAL A 281 -26.86 -22.41 30.81
CA VAL A 281 -25.55 -22.80 30.28
C VAL A 281 -24.54 -21.77 30.77
N THR A 282 -23.86 -22.16 31.83
CA THR A 282 -22.71 -21.48 32.39
C THR A 282 -21.47 -21.94 31.62
N PRO A 283 -20.64 -21.03 31.08
CA PRO A 283 -19.21 -21.19 31.17
C PRO A 283 -18.75 -20.32 32.33
N ALA A 284 -18.19 -20.98 33.34
CA ALA A 284 -17.69 -20.34 34.55
C ALA A 284 -16.67 -19.26 34.19
N ALA A 285 -17.01 -18.00 34.49
CA ALA A 285 -16.03 -16.93 34.62
C ALA A 285 -15.16 -17.28 35.83
N THR A 286 -14.04 -17.96 35.57
CA THR A 286 -13.00 -18.17 36.57
C THR A 286 -12.16 -16.90 36.56
N PRO A 287 -11.91 -16.23 37.71
CA PRO A 287 -10.97 -15.13 37.75
C PRO A 287 -9.58 -15.67 37.40
N ILE A 288 -9.01 -15.26 36.27
CA ILE A 288 -7.68 -15.70 35.82
C ILE A 288 -6.63 -14.91 36.62
N GLY A 289 -6.49 -15.26 37.90
CA GLY A 289 -5.34 -14.90 38.72
C GLY A 289 -4.44 -16.11 38.83
N ASN A 290 -3.42 -16.22 37.98
CA ASN A 290 -2.26 -17.05 38.27
C ASN A 290 -1.04 -16.49 37.53
N SER A 291 -0.01 -16.15 38.30
CA SER A 291 1.18 -15.38 37.95
C SER A 291 2.23 -16.11 37.10
N ASN A 292 1.91 -17.27 36.51
CA ASN A 292 2.84 -18.08 35.70
C ASN A 292 2.34 -18.24 34.25
N GLY A 293 1.87 -17.17 33.61
CA GLY A 293 1.43 -17.23 32.22
C GLY A 293 2.61 -17.06 31.25
N ARG A 294 2.65 -17.92 30.22
CA ARG A 294 3.69 -17.97 29.18
C ARG A 294 3.44 -17.05 27.99
N TYR A 295 2.29 -16.39 27.94
CA TYR A 295 1.88 -15.58 26.80
C TYR A 295 1.36 -14.22 27.27
N LEU A 296 1.72 -13.14 26.58
CA LEU A 296 1.12 -11.81 26.76
C LEU A 296 0.52 -11.34 25.45
N VAL A 297 -0.46 -10.45 25.53
CA VAL A 297 -1.09 -9.81 24.38
C VAL A 297 -0.67 -8.35 24.37
N GLN A 298 0.21 -7.96 23.46
CA GLN A 298 0.65 -6.58 23.27
C GLN A 298 -0.39 -5.84 22.42
N VAL A 299 -0.99 -4.80 23.00
CA VAL A 299 -2.05 -4.01 22.33
C VAL A 299 -1.50 -2.79 21.59
N GLY A 300 -0.31 -2.30 21.97
CA GLY A 300 0.34 -1.19 21.30
C GLY A 300 1.52 -0.62 22.09
N ALA A 301 2.14 0.42 21.55
CA ALA A 301 3.26 1.11 22.18
C ALA A 301 3.12 2.63 22.03
N LEU A 302 3.24 3.37 23.14
CA LEU A 302 3.13 4.83 23.15
C LEU A 302 4.44 5.47 23.59
N SER A 303 4.75 6.65 23.10
CA SER A 303 5.96 7.40 23.50
C SER A 303 5.84 8.03 24.90
N ASP A 304 4.62 8.12 25.44
CA ASP A 304 4.31 8.81 26.68
C ASP A 304 3.89 7.81 27.77
N PRO A 305 4.59 7.78 28.93
CA PRO A 305 4.32 6.82 29.99
C PRO A 305 2.94 7.02 30.63
N GLN A 306 2.50 8.26 30.81
CA GLN A 306 1.23 8.56 31.47
C GLN A 306 0.06 8.11 30.60
N ARG A 307 0.12 8.43 29.30
CA ARG A 307 -0.90 7.95 28.35
C ARG A 307 -0.92 6.44 28.21
N ALA A 308 0.24 5.78 28.24
CA ALA A 308 0.31 4.32 28.23
C ALA A 308 -0.37 3.70 29.46
N GLN A 309 -0.19 4.28 30.65
CA GLN A 309 -0.85 3.82 31.88
C GLN A 309 -2.37 4.06 31.86
N THR A 310 -2.81 5.24 31.43
CA THR A 310 -4.25 5.53 31.30
C THR A 310 -4.92 4.58 30.30
N TRP A 311 -4.24 4.30 29.18
CA TRP A 311 -4.75 3.37 28.17
C TRP A 311 -4.78 1.93 28.67
N LEU A 312 -3.78 1.49 29.43
CA LEU A 312 -3.82 0.19 30.09
C LEU A 312 -5.03 0.09 31.02
N LYS A 313 -5.30 1.12 31.83
CA LYS A 313 -6.40 1.12 32.79
C LYS A 313 -7.76 0.95 32.10
N SER A 314 -8.00 1.66 31.01
CA SER A 314 -9.26 1.53 30.26
C SER A 314 -9.42 0.14 29.61
N LEU A 315 -8.32 -0.50 29.21
CA LEU A 315 -8.36 -1.88 28.69
C LEU A 315 -8.61 -2.92 29.79
N ILE A 316 -8.03 -2.73 30.97
CA ILE A 316 -8.28 -3.58 32.14
C ILE A 316 -9.76 -3.50 32.54
N GLU A 317 -10.32 -2.29 32.62
CA GLU A 317 -11.72 -2.06 32.99
C GLU A 317 -12.69 -2.63 31.94
N ARG A 318 -12.36 -2.49 30.65
CA ARG A 318 -13.25 -2.94 29.57
C ARG A 318 -13.22 -4.45 29.35
N PHE A 319 -12.03 -5.05 29.33
CA PHE A 319 -11.86 -6.46 29.01
C PHE A 319 -11.71 -7.36 30.26
N HIS A 320 -11.70 -6.78 31.46
CA HIS A 320 -11.60 -7.50 32.74
C HIS A 320 -10.38 -8.43 32.80
N VAL A 321 -9.25 -7.97 32.27
CA VAL A 321 -7.98 -8.71 32.21
C VAL A 321 -6.88 -7.95 32.93
N THR A 322 -5.87 -8.66 33.44
CA THR A 322 -4.68 -8.01 34.02
C THR A 322 -3.75 -7.53 32.91
N GLY A 323 -2.92 -6.53 33.16
CA GLY A 323 -1.89 -6.12 32.21
C GLY A 323 -0.79 -5.26 32.85
N LYS A 324 0.28 -5.02 32.09
CA LYS A 324 1.44 -4.22 32.50
C LYS A 324 1.94 -3.34 31.37
N VAL A 325 2.55 -2.22 31.73
CA VAL A 325 3.28 -1.37 30.79
C VAL A 325 4.77 -1.65 30.94
N THR A 326 5.41 -2.09 29.86
CA THR A 326 6.84 -2.42 29.85
C THR A 326 7.60 -1.34 29.05
N PRO A 327 8.60 -0.65 29.65
CA PRO A 327 9.42 0.32 28.94
C PRO A 327 10.35 -0.41 27.94
N SER A 328 10.42 0.08 26.70
CA SER A 328 11.20 -0.50 25.60
C SER A 328 11.89 0.63 24.82
N ASN A 329 13.16 0.89 25.15
CA ASN A 329 13.98 1.99 24.61
C ASN A 329 13.35 3.39 24.82
N TRP A 330 12.46 3.81 23.93
CA TRP A 330 11.81 5.13 23.89
C TRP A 330 10.28 5.04 23.84
N LEU A 331 9.72 3.83 23.87
CA LEU A 331 8.30 3.54 23.79
C LEU A 331 7.87 2.68 24.99
N TYR A 332 6.66 2.89 25.45
CA TYR A 332 5.99 2.17 26.52
C TYR A 332 5.00 1.19 25.92
N ARG A 333 5.32 -0.10 25.98
CA ARG A 333 4.49 -1.18 25.43
C ARG A 333 3.40 -1.51 26.42
N VAL A 334 2.16 -1.44 25.99
CA VAL A 334 1.00 -1.86 26.79
C VAL A 334 0.71 -3.31 26.48
N GLN A 335 0.76 -4.16 27.51
CA GLN A 335 0.62 -5.61 27.41
C GLN A 335 -0.48 -6.09 28.37
N LEU A 336 -1.33 -7.00 27.91
CA LEU A 336 -2.36 -7.67 28.69
C LEU A 336 -1.91 -9.11 28.96
N GLY A 337 -2.25 -9.65 30.13
CA GLY A 337 -1.80 -10.96 30.61
C GLY A 337 -1.07 -10.86 31.96
N PRO A 338 -0.47 -11.96 32.44
CA PRO A 338 -0.03 -13.11 31.65
C PRO A 338 -1.11 -14.21 31.46
N PHE A 339 -1.14 -14.84 30.28
CA PHE A 339 -2.04 -15.95 29.93
C PHE A 339 -1.28 -17.29 29.91
N GLN A 340 -1.92 -18.35 30.39
CA GLN A 340 -1.30 -19.69 30.42
C GLN A 340 -1.35 -20.41 29.07
N ASN A 341 -2.46 -20.24 28.35
CA ASN A 341 -2.71 -20.91 27.08
C ASN A 341 -2.69 -19.93 25.92
N LEU A 342 -2.08 -20.34 24.81
CA LEU A 342 -2.07 -19.56 23.56
C LEU A 342 -3.50 -19.25 23.08
N GLN A 343 -4.42 -20.21 23.20
CA GLN A 343 -5.83 -20.03 22.84
C GLN A 343 -6.49 -18.83 23.55
N GLN A 344 -6.23 -18.65 24.85
CA GLN A 344 -6.79 -17.51 25.61
C GLN A 344 -6.23 -16.17 25.12
N ALA A 345 -4.93 -16.14 24.79
CA ALA A 345 -4.28 -14.95 24.27
C ALA A 345 -4.81 -14.59 22.86
N THR A 346 -5.01 -15.58 21.99
CA THR A 346 -5.58 -15.40 20.64
C THR A 346 -7.05 -14.98 20.68
N GLU A 347 -7.83 -15.53 21.61
CA GLU A 347 -9.23 -15.14 21.78
C GLU A 347 -9.36 -13.67 22.23
N LEU A 348 -8.51 -13.23 23.15
CA LEU A 348 -8.45 -11.81 23.55
C LEU A 348 -7.98 -10.92 22.40
N GLN A 349 -6.99 -11.36 21.62
CA GLN A 349 -6.54 -10.65 20.42
C GLN A 349 -7.70 -10.42 19.44
N GLN A 350 -8.49 -11.46 19.16
CA GLN A 350 -9.62 -11.37 18.25
C GLN A 350 -10.68 -10.41 18.79
N ARG A 351 -11.00 -10.48 20.09
CA ARG A 351 -11.93 -9.56 20.76
C ARG A 351 -11.46 -8.11 20.71
N LEU A 352 -10.16 -7.85 20.91
CA LEU A 352 -9.60 -6.50 20.79
C LEU A 352 -9.71 -5.94 19.37
N ALA A 353 -9.52 -6.79 18.35
CA ALA A 353 -9.69 -6.40 16.96
C ALA A 353 -11.16 -6.07 16.63
N THR A 354 -12.12 -6.86 17.14
CA THR A 354 -13.54 -6.67 16.85
C THR A 354 -14.18 -5.54 17.68
N GLU A 355 -13.90 -5.47 18.99
CA GLU A 355 -14.58 -4.54 19.91
C GLU A 355 -13.89 -3.18 20.03
N ALA A 356 -12.56 -3.14 19.90
CA ALA A 356 -11.79 -1.90 20.06
C ALA A 356 -11.13 -1.41 18.75
N GLN A 357 -11.28 -2.15 17.65
CA GLN A 357 -10.56 -1.93 16.39
C GLN A 357 -9.05 -1.74 16.61
N GLN A 358 -8.50 -2.45 17.59
CA GLN A 358 -7.08 -2.39 17.93
C GLN A 358 -6.38 -3.65 17.44
N HIS A 359 -5.28 -3.46 16.72
CA HIS A 359 -4.41 -4.56 16.31
C HIS A 359 -3.52 -4.97 17.48
N ALA A 360 -3.84 -6.10 18.10
CA ALA A 360 -3.04 -6.71 19.16
C ALA A 360 -2.20 -7.88 18.64
N PHE A 361 -1.09 -8.16 19.30
CA PHE A 361 -0.14 -9.24 18.97
C PHE A 361 0.10 -10.12 20.19
N VAL A 362 0.06 -11.44 20.01
CA VAL A 362 0.46 -12.38 21.08
C VAL A 362 1.98 -12.53 21.08
N THR A 363 2.61 -12.31 22.23
CA THR A 363 4.04 -12.53 22.47
C THR A 363 4.23 -13.61 23.52
N ALA A 364 5.33 -14.35 23.45
CA ALA A 364 5.77 -15.18 24.56
C ALA A 364 6.14 -14.28 25.74
N ALA A 365 5.82 -14.72 26.96
CA ALA A 365 6.32 -14.12 28.18
C ALA A 365 7.80 -14.46 28.30
N ASP A 366 8.64 -13.43 28.39
CA ASP A 366 10.05 -13.59 28.67
C ASP A 366 10.19 -14.39 29.98
N ALA A 367 10.88 -15.53 29.91
CA ALA A 367 11.27 -16.26 31.11
C ALA A 367 12.27 -15.38 31.86
N GLN A 368 11.88 -14.90 33.05
CA GLN A 368 12.81 -14.24 33.95
C GLN A 368 13.86 -15.21 34.47
#